data_AF-A0A7N2KRU7-F1
#
_entry.id   AF-A0A7N2KRU7-F1
#
_cell.length_a   1.000
_cell.length_b   1.000
_cell.length_c   1.000
_cell.angle_alpha   90.00
_cell.angle_beta   90.00
_cell.angle_gamma   90.00
#
_symmetry.space_group_name_H-M   'P 1'
#
loop_
_entity.id
_entity.type
_entity.pdbx_description
1 polymer ?
#
loop_
_entity_poly.entity_id
_entity_poly.type
_entity_poly.pdbx_seq_one_letter_code
_entity_poly.pdbx_strand_id
1 'polypeptide(L)'
;MTHQPDWLVDWYENGDSRNNGSDYQSKEKNVLDLIYDILKERCKLRIAGDIHHYMHHSIDTSRESNSVYPQHLLVNGCGGAFTHPTHVFRDFNKSRGVFYECKADYPSFKTSRRLALRNIWNFRKENWRFDIVGGIIYFMLVYSLFPQCELDHIFEVDSISGFLRAFFGTVWNAFMYVVDYSYVSLIATLLFLILAVAFAPSKLSLKKRIMIGILHVFAHLAVALILMLVLEVGIETFVRFNLVATTDYHSLYRWHQSMLHKHLPVLIGIQNRLKQWTFGLYPACIKYLMSGFDVPELMAVARSNICKNGMESLSRRGSAIYYASTFLYFWVLSTPAVALVFGNYLHICINWFNLHYDEAFSSLRIADYKAFTQFHINHEGDLEVYTLAVDKVPKEWELDPEWKGPNSDELSHLRENPSQWKAAASDEEPLKTVKIIDKFVIPRTREDSPDDTSGTATEVPGTEQNSLDEKKQKEKETTLETEGKTNVDQTVAAEEIQEVEERQSEAK
;
A
#
# COMPACT_ATOMS: atom_id res chain seq x y z
N MET A 1 -20.73 -14.59 18.25
CA MET A 1 -20.20 -13.67 17.22
C MET A 1 -19.62 -12.47 17.92
N THR A 2 -18.39 -12.09 17.59
CA THR A 2 -17.76 -10.82 18.03
C THR A 2 -17.51 -9.96 16.79
N HIS A 3 -17.33 -8.65 16.97
CA HIS A 3 -17.01 -7.79 15.83
C HIS A 3 -15.57 -8.03 15.37
N GLN A 4 -14.61 -7.93 16.30
CA GLN A 4 -13.18 -8.10 16.06
C GLN A 4 -12.69 -9.52 16.40
N PRO A 5 -11.79 -10.10 15.59
CA PRO A 5 -11.13 -11.36 15.91
C PRO A 5 -9.99 -11.14 16.91
N ASP A 6 -10.31 -10.90 18.18
CA ASP A 6 -9.31 -10.60 19.21
C ASP A 6 -8.21 -11.67 19.31
N TRP A 7 -8.54 -12.94 19.05
CA TRP A 7 -7.54 -14.01 19.07
C TRP A 7 -6.42 -13.78 18.05
N LEU A 8 -6.73 -13.15 16.92
CA LEU A 8 -5.80 -12.85 15.84
C LEU A 8 -5.10 -11.51 16.10
N VAL A 9 -5.85 -10.50 16.53
CA VAL A 9 -5.32 -9.16 16.86
C VAL A 9 -4.38 -9.24 18.06
N ASP A 10 -4.78 -9.89 19.14
CA ASP A 10 -3.93 -10.09 20.32
C ASP A 10 -2.67 -10.88 19.96
N TRP A 11 -2.80 -11.93 19.15
CA TRP A 11 -1.63 -12.69 18.67
C TRP A 11 -0.67 -11.81 17.87
N TYR A 12 -1.21 -10.94 17.01
CA TYR A 12 -0.43 -10.02 16.20
C TYR A 12 0.27 -8.95 17.05
N GLU A 13 -0.46 -8.26 17.93
CA GLU A 13 0.05 -7.19 18.79
C GLU A 13 1.04 -7.68 19.83
N ASN A 14 0.89 -8.92 20.31
CA ASN A 14 1.81 -9.49 21.31
C ASN A 14 3.20 -9.83 20.75
N GLY A 15 3.42 -9.76 19.42
CA GLY A 15 4.74 -9.68 18.77
C GLY A 15 5.91 -10.37 19.49
N ASP A 16 6.87 -9.56 19.98
CA ASP A 16 8.07 -10.02 20.72
C ASP A 16 7.75 -10.54 22.14
N SER A 17 6.63 -10.11 22.72
CA SER A 17 6.17 -10.50 24.07
C SER A 17 5.52 -11.88 24.11
N ARG A 18 5.30 -12.53 22.95
CA ARG A 18 4.78 -13.91 22.82
C ARG A 18 5.55 -14.93 23.67
N ASN A 19 6.84 -14.67 23.93
CA ASN A 19 7.71 -15.57 24.69
C ASN A 19 7.64 -15.38 26.22
N ASN A 20 7.06 -14.28 26.71
CA ASN A 20 7.10 -13.93 28.14
C ASN A 20 5.87 -14.37 28.92
N GLY A 21 4.95 -15.14 28.32
CA GLY A 21 3.79 -15.72 29.01
C GLY A 21 2.84 -14.70 29.66
N SER A 22 2.99 -13.41 29.38
CA SER A 22 2.17 -12.37 29.96
C SER A 22 0.76 -12.41 29.40
N ASP A 23 -0.18 -12.35 30.33
CA ASP A 23 -1.62 -12.54 30.19
C ASP A 23 -2.25 -11.72 29.04
N TYR A 24 -3.19 -12.34 28.34
CA TYR A 24 -3.90 -11.77 27.19
C TYR A 24 -4.81 -10.64 27.68
N GLN A 25 -4.32 -9.40 27.65
CA GLN A 25 -5.09 -8.25 28.10
C GLN A 25 -6.02 -7.72 26.99
N SER A 26 -6.97 -8.57 26.60
CA SER A 26 -8.07 -8.22 25.71
C SER A 26 -8.97 -7.15 26.33
N LYS A 27 -9.40 -6.16 25.52
CA LYS A 27 -10.35 -5.12 25.96
C LYS A 27 -11.75 -5.65 26.30
N GLU A 28 -12.14 -6.82 25.80
CA GLU A 28 -13.48 -7.41 25.99
C GLU A 28 -13.53 -8.51 27.07
N LYS A 29 -13.18 -8.18 28.33
CA LYS A 29 -13.19 -9.15 29.43
C LYS A 29 -14.50 -9.94 29.53
N ASN A 30 -15.64 -9.26 29.48
CA ASN A 30 -16.96 -9.88 29.67
C ASN A 30 -17.32 -10.96 28.63
N VAL A 31 -16.97 -10.75 27.35
CA VAL A 31 -17.28 -11.72 26.28
C VAL A 31 -16.38 -12.94 26.40
N LEU A 32 -15.15 -12.74 26.84
CA LEU A 32 -14.18 -13.81 27.01
C LEU A 32 -14.52 -14.63 28.24
N ASP A 33 -14.92 -14.00 29.34
CA ASP A 33 -15.45 -14.69 30.53
C ASP A 33 -16.68 -15.53 30.14
N LEU A 34 -17.58 -15.00 29.31
CA LEU A 34 -18.71 -15.76 28.77
C LEU A 34 -18.24 -16.99 27.95
N ILE A 35 -17.27 -16.84 27.06
CA ILE A 35 -16.80 -17.94 26.21
C ILE A 35 -16.06 -18.99 27.04
N TYR A 36 -15.21 -18.56 27.96
CA TYR A 36 -14.20 -19.40 28.60
C TYR A 36 -14.59 -19.89 29.99
N ASP A 37 -15.36 -19.12 30.75
CA ASP A 37 -15.78 -19.50 32.10
C ASP A 37 -17.20 -20.06 32.11
N ILE A 38 -18.09 -19.56 31.23
CA ILE A 38 -19.50 -19.94 31.21
C ILE A 38 -19.80 -21.00 30.12
N LEU A 39 -19.48 -20.70 28.85
CA LEU A 39 -19.84 -21.57 27.72
C LEU A 39 -18.93 -22.78 27.59
N LYS A 40 -17.61 -22.63 27.78
CA LYS A 40 -16.64 -23.73 27.73
C LYS A 40 -16.81 -24.56 26.45
N GLU A 41 -16.99 -25.87 26.56
CA GLU A 41 -17.18 -26.82 25.42
C GLU A 41 -18.44 -26.57 24.60
N ARG A 42 -19.36 -25.76 25.10
CA ARG A 42 -20.61 -25.41 24.41
C ARG A 42 -20.38 -24.38 23.32
N CYS A 43 -19.31 -23.58 23.42
CA CYS A 43 -18.93 -22.68 22.33
C CYS A 43 -18.20 -23.50 21.27
N LYS A 44 -18.88 -23.97 20.22
CA LYS A 44 -18.24 -24.76 19.15
C LYS A 44 -17.56 -23.89 18.09
N LEU A 45 -18.13 -22.72 17.82
CA LEU A 45 -17.69 -21.81 16.76
C LEU A 45 -17.64 -20.37 17.29
N ARG A 46 -16.49 -19.72 17.15
CA ARG A 46 -16.33 -18.27 17.36
C ARG A 46 -16.10 -17.59 16.01
N ILE A 47 -16.95 -16.62 15.69
CA ILE A 47 -16.92 -15.86 14.43
C ILE A 47 -16.67 -14.38 14.68
N ALA A 48 -15.90 -13.74 13.79
CA ALA A 48 -15.66 -12.29 13.75
C ALA A 48 -15.37 -11.77 12.33
N GLY A 49 -15.43 -10.45 12.11
CA GLY A 49 -15.39 -9.85 10.77
C GLY A 49 -14.69 -8.50 10.60
N ASP A 50 -14.10 -7.92 11.65
CA ASP A 50 -13.40 -6.61 11.53
C ASP A 50 -12.12 -6.69 10.68
N ILE A 51 -11.50 -7.87 10.57
CA ILE A 51 -10.38 -8.11 9.64
C ILE A 51 -10.94 -8.63 8.33
N HIS A 52 -10.78 -7.83 7.28
CA HIS A 52 -11.36 -8.02 5.95
C HIS A 52 -10.69 -9.10 5.08
N HIS A 53 -10.52 -10.28 5.65
CA HIS A 53 -10.16 -11.49 4.93
C HIS A 53 -11.03 -12.63 5.43
N TYR A 54 -10.81 -13.81 4.87
CA TYR A 54 -11.34 -15.05 5.40
C TYR A 54 -10.21 -15.91 5.93
N MET A 55 -10.36 -16.41 7.16
CA MET A 55 -9.47 -17.43 7.72
C MET A 55 -10.25 -18.36 8.63
N HIS A 56 -10.15 -19.66 8.38
CA HIS A 56 -10.70 -20.70 9.23
C HIS A 56 -9.57 -21.45 9.93
N HIS A 57 -9.67 -21.54 11.25
CA HIS A 57 -8.81 -22.39 12.06
C HIS A 57 -9.65 -23.39 12.84
N SER A 58 -9.20 -24.65 12.88
CA SER A 58 -9.75 -25.69 13.75
C SER A 58 -8.76 -26.06 14.84
N ILE A 59 -9.26 -26.59 15.94
CA ILE A 59 -8.40 -27.12 17.02
C ILE A 59 -7.47 -28.22 16.48
N ASP A 60 -6.21 -28.21 16.90
CA ASP A 60 -5.23 -29.26 16.63
C ASP A 60 -5.32 -30.33 17.72
N THR A 61 -6.02 -31.43 17.44
CA THR A 61 -6.22 -32.53 18.39
C THR A 61 -4.96 -33.38 18.62
N SER A 62 -3.89 -33.17 17.84
CA SER A 62 -2.62 -33.88 18.04
C SER A 62 -1.79 -33.33 19.21
N ARG A 63 -2.12 -32.12 19.69
CA ARG A 63 -1.39 -31.43 20.75
C ARG A 63 -2.23 -31.36 22.02
N GLU A 64 -1.63 -31.81 23.11
CA GLU A 64 -2.24 -31.75 24.43
C GLU A 64 -2.54 -30.29 24.80
N SER A 65 -3.83 -29.99 24.97
CA SER A 65 -4.32 -28.66 25.32
C SER A 65 -4.96 -28.76 26.70
N ASN A 66 -4.39 -28.05 27.68
CA ASN A 66 -4.82 -28.10 29.08
C ASN A 66 -6.19 -27.43 29.35
N SER A 67 -6.91 -26.98 28.32
CA SER A 67 -8.14 -26.25 28.55
C SER A 67 -9.11 -26.27 27.38
N VAL A 68 -10.34 -25.87 27.69
CA VAL A 68 -11.58 -26.17 26.99
C VAL A 68 -12.09 -24.91 26.28
N TYR A 69 -12.14 -24.95 24.95
CA TYR A 69 -12.17 -23.75 24.12
C TYR A 69 -12.84 -23.99 22.76
N PRO A 70 -13.22 -22.95 22.00
CA PRO A 70 -13.98 -23.13 20.77
C PRO A 70 -13.22 -23.97 19.74
N GLN A 71 -13.91 -25.00 19.23
CA GLN A 71 -13.34 -25.96 18.27
C GLN A 71 -12.96 -25.27 16.96
N HIS A 72 -13.71 -24.24 16.55
CA HIS A 72 -13.48 -23.48 15.32
C HIS A 72 -13.37 -21.98 15.61
N LEU A 73 -12.34 -21.35 15.06
CA LEU A 73 -12.17 -19.90 14.99
C LEU A 73 -12.30 -19.48 13.53
N LEU A 74 -13.27 -18.61 13.25
CA LEU A 74 -13.59 -18.19 11.90
C LEU A 74 -13.56 -16.67 11.79
N VAL A 75 -12.68 -16.16 10.94
CA VAL A 75 -12.67 -14.77 10.52
C VAL A 75 -13.34 -14.72 9.15
N ASN A 76 -14.41 -13.95 9.01
CA ASN A 76 -14.93 -13.57 7.70
C ASN A 76 -15.33 -12.10 7.72
N GLY A 77 -14.37 -11.24 7.36
CA GLY A 77 -14.59 -9.81 7.21
C GLY A 77 -14.64 -9.33 5.77
N CYS A 78 -14.73 -10.25 4.80
CA CYS A 78 -14.53 -9.92 3.38
C CYS A 78 -15.48 -8.84 2.86
N GLY A 79 -16.63 -8.62 3.50
CA GLY A 79 -17.56 -7.52 3.20
C GLY A 79 -17.03 -6.10 3.48
N GLY A 80 -15.85 -5.94 4.08
CA GLY A 80 -15.26 -4.63 4.37
C GLY A 80 -14.84 -3.82 3.14
N ALA A 81 -14.44 -2.56 3.35
CA ALA A 81 -14.15 -1.62 2.26
C ALA A 81 -12.96 -2.02 1.37
N PHE A 82 -11.99 -2.75 1.91
CA PHE A 82 -10.82 -3.26 1.19
C PHE A 82 -10.38 -4.60 1.79
N THR A 83 -9.72 -5.47 1.03
CA THR A 83 -9.19 -6.75 1.55
C THR A 83 -8.02 -6.52 2.51
N HIS A 84 -7.98 -7.24 3.62
CA HIS A 84 -6.80 -7.29 4.51
C HIS A 84 -5.83 -8.40 4.07
N PRO A 85 -4.55 -8.35 4.48
CA PRO A 85 -3.60 -9.41 4.19
C PRO A 85 -3.90 -10.67 5.00
N THR A 86 -3.78 -11.84 4.39
CA THR A 86 -3.79 -13.14 5.09
C THR A 86 -2.38 -13.56 5.49
N HIS A 87 -1.37 -13.28 4.65
CA HIS A 87 0.00 -13.77 4.84
C HIS A 87 0.68 -13.27 6.12
N VAL A 88 0.27 -12.10 6.64
CA VAL A 88 0.74 -11.54 7.92
C VAL A 88 0.38 -12.45 9.10
N PHE A 89 -0.71 -13.20 8.98
CA PHE A 89 -1.28 -14.04 10.03
C PHE A 89 -1.01 -15.53 9.83
N ARG A 90 -0.20 -15.89 8.83
CA ARG A 90 0.11 -17.28 8.46
C ARG A 90 0.61 -18.13 9.62
N ASP A 91 1.39 -17.53 10.53
CA ASP A 91 2.03 -18.25 11.63
C ASP A 91 1.15 -18.32 12.89
N PHE A 92 -0.11 -17.87 12.82
CA PHE A 92 -1.05 -18.03 13.91
C PHE A 92 -1.36 -19.51 14.14
N ASN A 93 -1.03 -20.00 15.33
CA ASN A 93 -1.23 -21.41 15.69
C ASN A 93 -1.67 -21.61 17.14
N LYS A 94 -1.80 -20.54 17.93
CA LYS A 94 -2.08 -20.65 19.36
C LYS A 94 -2.90 -19.46 19.85
N SER A 95 -3.94 -19.74 20.63
CA SER A 95 -4.70 -18.74 21.37
C SER A 95 -5.07 -19.29 22.75
N ARG A 96 -4.78 -18.52 23.81
CA ARG A 96 -5.07 -18.87 25.21
C ARG A 96 -4.72 -20.31 25.61
N GLY A 97 -3.56 -20.80 25.18
CA GLY A 97 -3.09 -22.15 25.53
C GLY A 97 -3.47 -23.25 24.53
N VAL A 98 -4.41 -23.01 23.63
CA VAL A 98 -4.89 -23.99 22.63
C VAL A 98 -4.16 -23.85 21.34
N PHE A 99 -3.82 -24.99 20.74
CA PHE A 99 -3.27 -25.03 19.40
C PHE A 99 -4.36 -25.14 18.34
N TYR A 100 -4.20 -24.34 17.30
CA TYR A 100 -5.09 -24.32 16.15
C TYR A 100 -4.28 -24.53 14.87
N GLU A 101 -4.91 -25.20 13.91
CA GLU A 101 -4.40 -25.39 12.57
C GLU A 101 -5.25 -24.55 11.59
N CYS A 102 -4.59 -23.80 10.71
CA CYS A 102 -5.27 -23.07 9.64
C CYS A 102 -5.75 -24.07 8.58
N LYS A 103 -7.06 -24.12 8.35
CA LYS A 103 -7.70 -25.04 7.40
C LYS A 103 -8.01 -24.37 6.07
N ALA A 104 -8.34 -23.08 6.08
CA ALA A 104 -8.59 -22.31 4.88
C ALA A 104 -8.23 -20.82 5.08
N ASP A 105 -7.71 -20.20 4.03
CA ASP A 105 -7.34 -18.79 3.96
C ASP A 105 -7.77 -18.17 2.61
N TYR A 106 -8.36 -16.98 2.66
CA TYR A 106 -8.78 -16.28 1.44
C TYR A 106 -8.69 -14.74 1.60
N PRO A 107 -7.97 -14.02 0.71
CA PRO A 107 -7.16 -14.55 -0.39
C PRO A 107 -6.04 -15.47 0.10
N SER A 108 -5.57 -16.39 -0.75
CA SER A 108 -4.50 -17.30 -0.32
C SER A 108 -3.23 -16.55 0.11
N PHE A 109 -2.43 -17.09 1.03
CA PHE A 109 -1.21 -16.41 1.52
C PHE A 109 -0.29 -15.94 0.38
N LYS A 110 -0.13 -16.78 -0.66
CA LYS A 110 0.64 -16.44 -1.86
C LYS A 110 0.03 -15.25 -2.62
N THR A 111 -1.28 -15.28 -2.82
CA THR A 111 -2.03 -14.20 -3.48
C THR A 111 -1.92 -12.91 -2.69
N SER A 112 -2.14 -12.98 -1.38
CA SER A 112 -2.03 -11.84 -0.47
C SER A 112 -0.63 -11.21 -0.51
N ARG A 113 0.44 -12.01 -0.47
CA ARG A 113 1.82 -11.49 -0.62
C ARG A 113 2.04 -10.83 -1.99
N ARG A 114 1.46 -11.38 -3.07
CA ARG A 114 1.52 -10.78 -4.42
C ARG A 114 0.77 -9.46 -4.48
N LEU A 115 -0.40 -9.35 -3.84
CA LEU A 115 -1.17 -8.10 -3.77
C LEU A 115 -0.37 -6.98 -3.10
N ALA A 116 0.44 -7.30 -2.08
CA ALA A 116 1.29 -6.33 -1.41
C ALA A 116 2.38 -5.72 -2.31
N LEU A 117 2.76 -6.35 -3.44
CA LEU A 117 3.69 -5.75 -4.43
C LEU A 117 3.10 -4.49 -5.07
N ARG A 118 1.77 -4.39 -5.15
CA ARG A 118 1.08 -3.23 -5.72
C ARG A 118 1.40 -1.95 -4.96
N ASN A 119 1.87 -2.02 -3.70
CA ASN A 119 2.28 -0.82 -2.94
C ASN A 119 3.39 -0.03 -3.64
N ILE A 120 4.26 -0.67 -4.43
CA ILE A 120 5.37 0.02 -5.09
C ILE A 120 4.85 1.00 -6.15
N TRP A 121 3.85 0.61 -6.95
CA TRP A 121 3.39 1.40 -8.10
C TRP A 121 1.99 2.00 -7.92
N ASN A 122 1.06 1.26 -7.30
CA ASN A 122 -0.32 1.70 -7.12
C ASN A 122 -0.50 2.64 -5.94
N PHE A 123 0.44 2.68 -4.97
CA PHE A 123 0.30 3.58 -3.82
C PHE A 123 0.10 5.03 -4.26
N ARG A 124 0.92 5.52 -5.20
CA ARG A 124 0.79 6.88 -5.73
C ARG A 124 -0.52 7.08 -6.49
N LYS A 125 -0.92 6.11 -7.31
CA LYS A 125 -2.15 6.16 -8.11
C LYS A 125 -3.38 6.34 -7.23
N GLU A 126 -3.47 5.55 -6.15
CA GLU A 126 -4.61 5.59 -5.23
C GLU A 126 -4.53 6.78 -4.25
N ASN A 127 -3.31 7.22 -3.92
CA ASN A 127 -3.05 8.19 -2.85
C ASN A 127 -2.37 9.48 -3.35
N TRP A 128 -2.71 9.98 -4.54
CA TRP A 128 -2.09 11.19 -5.11
C TRP A 128 -2.13 12.43 -4.19
N ARG A 129 -3.07 12.51 -3.23
CA ARG A 129 -3.12 13.60 -2.23
C ARG A 129 -1.94 13.55 -1.26
N PHE A 130 -1.36 12.39 -1.04
CA PHE A 130 -0.14 12.19 -0.25
C PHE A 130 1.04 12.98 -0.83
N ASP A 131 1.11 13.09 -2.17
CA ASP A 131 2.16 13.84 -2.87
C ASP A 131 2.22 15.30 -2.37
N ILE A 132 1.08 15.94 -2.14
CA ILE A 132 1.02 17.34 -1.67
C ILE A 132 1.80 17.51 -0.37
N VAL A 133 1.51 16.66 0.62
CA VAL A 133 2.17 16.70 1.93
C VAL A 133 3.62 16.24 1.82
N GLY A 134 3.87 15.19 1.04
CA GLY A 134 5.20 14.62 0.83
C GLY A 134 6.19 15.60 0.21
N GLY A 135 5.78 16.34 -0.82
CA GLY A 135 6.61 17.35 -1.46
C GLY A 135 6.94 18.53 -0.54
N ILE A 136 6.01 18.95 0.32
CA ILE A 136 6.26 19.97 1.35
C ILE A 136 7.30 19.45 2.35
N ILE A 137 7.15 18.22 2.83
CA ILE A 137 8.11 17.59 3.75
C ILE A 137 9.50 17.54 3.10
N TYR A 138 9.62 17.05 1.87
CA TYR A 138 10.91 17.00 1.16
C TYR A 138 11.53 18.39 1.02
N PHE A 139 10.75 19.41 0.67
CA PHE A 139 11.29 20.76 0.55
C PHE A 139 11.82 21.26 1.90
N MET A 140 11.13 21.00 3.02
CA MET A 140 11.62 21.37 4.35
C MET A 140 12.90 20.61 4.73
N LEU A 141 13.02 19.33 4.35
CA LEU A 141 14.23 18.53 4.57
C LEU A 141 15.47 19.11 3.90
N VAL A 142 15.32 19.83 2.78
CA VAL A 142 16.44 20.44 2.04
C VAL A 142 16.41 21.97 1.97
N TYR A 143 15.48 22.62 2.68
CA TYR A 143 15.26 24.05 2.62
C TYR A 143 16.53 24.87 2.86
N SER A 144 17.32 24.48 3.86
CA SER A 144 18.55 25.16 4.25
C SER A 144 19.71 24.99 3.25
N LEU A 145 19.54 24.17 2.21
CA LEU A 145 20.59 23.86 1.24
C LEU A 145 20.43 24.64 -0.07
N PHE A 146 19.31 25.33 -0.29
CA PHE A 146 19.15 26.14 -1.49
C PHE A 146 19.70 27.56 -1.31
N PRO A 147 20.44 28.10 -2.29
CA PRO A 147 21.06 27.45 -3.46
C PRO A 147 22.38 26.71 -3.16
N GLN A 148 22.77 25.79 -4.05
CA GLN A 148 24.10 25.18 -4.03
C GLN A 148 25.05 25.95 -4.96
N CYS A 149 26.03 26.66 -4.39
CA CYS A 149 26.91 27.56 -5.14
C CYS A 149 28.22 26.91 -5.60
N GLU A 150 28.70 25.89 -4.90
CA GLU A 150 29.93 25.16 -5.24
C GLU A 150 29.55 23.87 -5.99
N LEU A 151 29.38 23.96 -7.31
CA LEU A 151 29.05 22.80 -8.16
C LEU A 151 30.07 22.56 -9.29
N ASP A 152 31.07 23.43 -9.43
CA ASP A 152 31.99 23.42 -10.58
C ASP A 152 32.78 22.10 -10.67
N HIS A 153 33.18 21.55 -9.53
CA HIS A 153 33.90 20.27 -9.43
C HIS A 153 33.12 19.06 -9.97
N ILE A 154 31.79 19.16 -10.11
CA ILE A 154 30.98 18.09 -10.72
C ILE A 154 31.16 18.05 -12.24
N PHE A 155 31.39 19.22 -12.86
CA PHE A 155 31.52 19.38 -14.31
C PHE A 155 32.96 19.30 -14.82
N GLU A 156 33.96 19.45 -13.94
CA GLU A 156 35.38 19.39 -14.28
C GLU A 156 35.93 17.97 -14.52
N VAL A 157 35.07 16.94 -14.41
CA VAL A 157 35.50 15.53 -14.45
C VAL A 157 35.15 14.87 -15.79
N ASP A 158 36.16 14.35 -16.48
CA ASP A 158 36.02 13.77 -17.83
C ASP A 158 35.48 12.32 -17.86
N SER A 159 35.04 11.75 -16.73
CA SER A 159 34.59 10.34 -16.65
C SER A 159 33.29 10.17 -15.88
N ILE A 160 32.46 9.20 -16.30
CA ILE A 160 31.17 8.87 -15.64
C ILE A 160 31.38 8.47 -14.17
N SER A 161 32.39 7.64 -13.90
CA SER A 161 32.73 7.22 -12.53
C SER A 161 33.16 8.40 -11.66
N GLY A 162 33.93 9.32 -12.24
CA GLY A 162 34.33 10.54 -11.58
C GLY A 162 33.16 11.50 -11.31
N PHE A 163 32.25 11.67 -12.27
CA PHE A 163 30.99 12.40 -12.09
C PHE A 163 30.15 11.81 -10.95
N LEU A 164 29.93 10.49 -10.94
CA LEU A 164 29.16 9.83 -9.87
C LEU A 164 29.83 10.02 -8.50
N ARG A 165 31.16 9.91 -8.42
CA ARG A 165 31.90 10.15 -7.17
C ARG A 165 31.75 11.59 -6.69
N ALA A 166 31.90 12.58 -7.58
CA ALA A 166 31.73 13.99 -7.24
C ALA A 166 30.28 14.29 -6.81
N PHE A 167 29.30 13.74 -7.53
CA PHE A 167 27.88 13.88 -7.21
C PHE A 167 27.55 13.31 -5.83
N PHE A 168 27.86 12.03 -5.57
CA PHE A 168 27.59 11.41 -4.27
C PHE A 168 28.43 12.01 -3.14
N GLY A 169 29.66 12.45 -3.42
CA GLY A 169 30.46 13.23 -2.46
C GLY A 169 29.79 14.55 -2.08
N THR A 170 29.16 15.23 -3.04
CA THR A 170 28.40 16.46 -2.79
C THR A 170 27.12 16.18 -1.99
N VAL A 171 26.41 15.10 -2.30
CA VAL A 171 25.25 14.65 -1.49
C VAL A 171 25.68 14.34 -0.05
N TRP A 172 26.84 13.73 0.15
CA TRP A 172 27.38 13.46 1.49
C TRP A 172 27.73 14.76 2.24
N ASN A 173 28.40 15.71 1.56
CA ASN A 173 28.70 17.01 2.16
C ASN A 173 27.41 17.77 2.53
N ALA A 174 26.39 17.70 1.67
CA ALA A 174 25.07 18.26 1.93
C ALA A 174 24.39 17.60 3.15
N PHE A 175 24.51 16.27 3.29
CA PHE A 175 24.04 15.57 4.48
C PHE A 175 24.75 16.05 5.76
N MET A 176 26.09 16.14 5.73
CA MET A 176 26.86 16.65 6.87
C MET A 176 26.47 18.09 7.20
N TYR A 177 26.23 18.93 6.19
CA TYR A 177 25.74 20.30 6.38
C TYR A 177 24.38 20.35 7.09
N VAL A 178 23.45 19.45 6.76
CA VAL A 178 22.17 19.33 7.46
C VAL A 178 22.38 19.07 8.95
N VAL A 179 23.31 18.18 9.29
CA VAL A 179 23.58 17.76 10.67
C VAL A 179 24.34 18.84 11.46
N ASP A 180 25.36 19.44 10.86
CA ASP A 180 26.31 20.29 11.58
C ASP A 180 25.90 21.76 11.64
N TYR A 181 25.21 22.28 10.62
CA TYR A 181 25.00 23.72 10.44
C TYR A 181 23.54 24.13 10.22
N SER A 182 22.68 23.24 9.72
CA SER A 182 21.30 23.61 9.39
C SER A 182 20.38 23.59 10.62
N TYR A 183 19.59 24.66 10.81
CA TYR A 183 18.56 24.67 11.85
C TYR A 183 17.21 24.17 11.33
N VAL A 184 16.74 24.71 10.21
CA VAL A 184 15.39 24.42 9.67
C VAL A 184 15.30 22.97 9.20
N SER A 185 16.23 22.55 8.35
CA SER A 185 16.24 21.19 7.80
C SER A 185 16.52 20.12 8.86
N LEU A 186 17.35 20.42 9.88
CA LEU A 186 17.56 19.53 11.02
C LEU A 186 16.29 19.37 11.87
N ILE A 187 15.61 20.47 12.23
CA ILE A 187 14.35 20.42 12.98
C ILE A 187 13.29 19.63 12.18
N ALA A 188 13.16 19.88 10.88
CA ALA A 188 12.25 19.13 10.02
C ALA A 188 12.57 17.62 10.04
N THR A 189 13.86 17.25 9.96
CA THR A 189 14.31 15.86 10.03
C THR A 189 13.99 15.22 11.38
N LEU A 190 14.21 15.92 12.49
CA LEU A 190 13.91 15.43 13.85
C LEU A 190 12.40 15.26 14.07
N LEU A 191 11.59 16.22 13.63
CA LEU A 191 10.13 16.12 13.70
C LEU A 191 9.62 14.95 12.86
N PHE A 192 10.17 14.75 11.67
CA PHE A 192 9.81 13.62 10.82
C PHE A 192 10.22 12.28 11.46
N LEU A 193 11.38 12.23 12.14
CA LEU A 193 11.80 11.05 12.90
C LEU A 193 10.87 10.75 14.07
N ILE A 194 10.47 11.75 14.84
CA ILE A 194 9.50 11.58 15.93
C ILE A 194 8.19 10.99 15.37
N LEU A 195 7.72 11.53 14.24
CA LEU A 195 6.51 11.05 13.58
C LEU A 195 6.66 9.60 13.09
N ALA A 196 7.77 9.27 12.42
CA ALA A 196 8.04 7.93 11.92
C ALA A 196 8.13 6.88 13.05
N VAL A 197 8.73 7.24 14.19
CA VAL A 197 8.77 6.36 15.37
C VAL A 197 7.39 6.23 16.03
N ALA A 198 6.62 7.33 16.10
CA ALA A 198 5.28 7.34 16.66
C ALA A 198 4.31 6.44 15.88
N PHE A 199 4.36 6.46 14.55
CA PHE A 199 3.53 5.62 13.68
C PHE A 199 4.06 4.18 13.48
N ALA A 200 5.28 3.86 13.93
CA ALA A 200 5.74 2.48 13.92
C ALA A 200 4.86 1.61 14.87
N PRO A 201 4.45 0.38 14.47
CA PRO A 201 3.48 -0.40 15.23
C PRO A 201 3.89 -0.67 16.68
N SER A 202 2.91 -0.61 17.59
CA SER A 202 3.10 -0.80 19.04
C SER A 202 3.67 -2.16 19.43
N LYS A 203 3.42 -3.20 18.62
CA LYS A 203 3.93 -4.56 18.82
C LYS A 203 5.46 -4.67 18.88
N LEU A 204 6.17 -3.66 18.38
CA LEU A 204 7.62 -3.61 18.34
C LEU A 204 8.18 -2.94 19.60
N SER A 205 9.29 -3.47 20.11
CA SER A 205 10.06 -2.77 21.16
C SER A 205 10.48 -1.37 20.69
N LEU A 206 10.60 -0.42 21.62
CA LEU A 206 10.99 0.97 21.33
C LEU A 206 12.29 1.05 20.51
N LYS A 207 13.26 0.16 20.78
CA LYS A 207 14.51 0.07 20.01
C LYS A 207 14.28 -0.24 18.53
N LYS A 208 13.42 -1.23 18.23
CA LYS A 208 13.06 -1.59 16.84
C LYS A 208 12.28 -0.48 16.16
N ARG A 209 11.36 0.19 16.87
CA ARG A 209 10.61 1.34 16.35
C ARG A 209 11.54 2.49 15.97
N ILE A 210 12.50 2.82 16.84
CA ILE A 210 13.55 3.81 16.55
C ILE A 210 14.37 3.41 15.33
N MET A 211 14.83 2.16 15.26
CA MET A 211 15.64 1.67 14.14
C MET A 211 14.89 1.78 12.79
N ILE A 212 13.63 1.33 12.74
CA ILE A 212 12.79 1.42 11.53
C ILE A 212 12.54 2.89 11.17
N GLY A 213 12.24 3.74 12.16
CA GLY A 213 12.04 5.16 11.95
C GLY A 213 13.29 5.85 11.39
N ILE A 214 14.48 5.56 11.93
CA ILE A 214 15.76 6.09 11.43
C ILE A 214 15.98 5.66 9.99
N LEU A 215 15.82 4.37 9.68
CA LEU A 215 16.04 3.87 8.32
C LEU A 215 15.06 4.50 7.32
N HIS A 216 13.80 4.67 7.71
CA HIS A 216 12.76 5.28 6.88
C HIS A 216 13.04 6.77 6.62
N VAL A 217 13.36 7.54 7.66
CA VAL A 217 13.70 8.97 7.52
C VAL A 217 15.00 9.15 6.73
N PHE A 218 16.00 8.29 6.95
CA PHE A 218 17.25 8.33 6.18
C PHE A 218 17.00 8.08 4.68
N ALA A 219 16.14 7.11 4.33
CA ALA A 219 15.76 6.88 2.94
C ALA A 219 15.08 8.11 2.31
N HIS A 220 14.16 8.75 3.03
CA HIS A 220 13.51 9.96 2.55
C HIS A 220 14.49 11.15 2.43
N LEU A 221 15.36 11.35 3.42
CA LEU A 221 16.37 12.42 3.42
C LEU A 221 17.37 12.23 2.26
N ALA A 222 17.87 11.01 2.05
CA ALA A 222 18.79 10.71 0.96
C ALA A 222 18.17 11.03 -0.41
N VAL A 223 16.92 10.62 -0.66
CA VAL A 223 16.22 10.95 -1.90
C VAL A 223 15.98 12.45 -2.03
N ALA A 224 15.58 13.14 -0.96
CA ALA A 224 15.39 14.58 -0.99
C ALA A 224 16.69 15.32 -1.36
N LEU A 225 17.83 14.93 -0.77
CA LEU A 225 19.14 15.50 -1.06
C LEU A 225 19.59 15.23 -2.51
N ILE A 226 19.38 14.01 -3.01
CA ILE A 226 19.67 13.65 -4.41
C ILE A 226 18.85 14.51 -5.36
N LEU A 227 17.54 14.64 -5.13
CA LEU A 227 16.66 15.44 -5.99
C LEU A 227 16.98 16.93 -5.93
N MET A 228 17.39 17.43 -4.76
CA MET A 228 17.83 18.81 -4.58
C MET A 228 19.04 19.07 -5.46
N LEU A 229 20.04 18.19 -5.40
CA LEU A 229 21.25 18.30 -6.20
C LEU A 229 20.95 18.14 -7.70
N VAL A 230 20.05 17.24 -8.09
CA VAL A 230 19.60 17.11 -9.49
C VAL A 230 18.98 18.41 -10.00
N LEU A 231 18.14 19.08 -9.21
CA LEU A 231 17.55 20.37 -9.57
C LEU A 231 18.64 21.45 -9.73
N GLU A 232 19.55 21.58 -8.76
CA GLU A 232 20.62 22.58 -8.76
C GLU A 232 21.62 22.37 -9.91
N VAL A 233 22.05 21.12 -10.15
CA VAL A 233 22.89 20.74 -11.28
C VAL A 233 22.17 21.01 -12.61
N GLY A 234 20.86 20.76 -12.68
CA GLY A 234 20.04 21.08 -13.86
C GLY A 234 20.02 22.58 -14.16
N ILE A 235 19.82 23.42 -13.13
CA ILE A 235 19.86 24.89 -13.25
C ILE A 235 21.25 25.35 -13.70
N GLU A 236 22.32 24.86 -13.06
CA GLU A 236 23.71 25.20 -13.41
C GLU A 236 24.04 24.80 -14.85
N THR A 237 23.58 23.63 -15.29
CA THR A 237 23.72 23.16 -16.67
C THR A 237 23.08 24.14 -17.66
N PHE A 238 21.84 24.59 -17.38
CA PHE A 238 21.16 25.57 -18.23
C PHE A 238 21.84 26.94 -18.26
N VAL A 239 22.43 27.38 -17.15
CA VAL A 239 23.22 28.61 -17.09
C VAL A 239 24.48 28.48 -17.95
N ARG A 240 25.22 27.37 -17.83
CA ARG A 240 26.45 27.10 -18.61
C ARG A 240 26.20 27.03 -20.12
N PHE A 241 25.05 26.50 -20.54
CA PHE A 241 24.64 26.49 -21.95
C PHE A 241 24.04 27.82 -22.43
N ASN A 242 24.04 28.87 -21.62
CA ASN A 242 23.43 30.17 -21.92
C ASN A 242 21.94 30.07 -22.33
N LEU A 243 21.22 29.09 -21.78
CA LEU A 243 19.78 28.95 -22.00
C LEU A 243 18.98 29.82 -21.05
N VAL A 244 19.55 30.11 -19.88
CA VAL A 244 18.91 30.83 -18.77
C VAL A 244 19.96 31.75 -18.11
N ALA A 245 19.52 32.83 -17.45
CA ALA A 245 20.34 33.87 -16.81
C ALA A 245 21.20 34.70 -17.79
N THR A 246 20.65 35.00 -18.97
CA THR A 246 21.41 35.65 -20.06
C THR A 246 21.32 37.17 -20.04
N THR A 247 20.26 37.76 -19.48
CA THR A 247 19.95 39.19 -19.72
C THR A 247 19.50 39.99 -18.51
N ASP A 248 19.39 39.43 -17.29
CA ASP A 248 18.75 39.95 -16.03
C ASP A 248 17.27 39.54 -15.86
N TYR A 249 16.67 39.85 -14.71
CA TYR A 249 15.24 39.59 -14.43
C TYR A 249 14.30 40.08 -15.55
N HIS A 250 13.16 39.38 -15.73
CA HIS A 250 12.14 39.69 -16.74
C HIS A 250 12.65 39.66 -18.19
N SER A 251 13.41 38.62 -18.56
CA SER A 251 13.95 38.44 -19.90
C SER A 251 12.84 38.34 -20.96
N LEU A 252 11.75 37.61 -20.70
CA LEU A 252 10.62 37.46 -21.63
C LEU A 252 9.85 38.76 -21.81
N TYR A 253 9.65 39.55 -20.75
CA TYR A 253 9.02 40.87 -20.88
C TYR A 253 9.86 41.80 -21.77
N ARG A 254 11.18 41.80 -21.61
CA ARG A 254 12.08 42.61 -22.45
C ARG A 254 12.16 42.12 -23.88
N TRP A 255 12.22 40.81 -24.09
CA TRP A 255 12.12 40.21 -25.42
C TRP A 255 10.81 40.59 -26.11
N HIS A 256 9.68 40.48 -25.40
CA HIS A 256 8.37 40.88 -25.89
C HIS A 256 8.33 42.36 -26.28
N GLN A 257 8.84 43.25 -25.43
CA GLN A 257 8.94 44.69 -25.73
C GLN A 257 9.81 44.96 -26.97
N SER A 258 10.94 44.25 -27.11
CA SER A 258 11.83 44.36 -28.27
C SER A 258 11.16 43.89 -29.56
N MET A 259 10.46 42.74 -29.53
CA MET A 259 9.72 42.21 -30.68
C MET A 259 8.55 43.11 -31.08
N LEU A 260 7.80 43.65 -30.10
CA LEU A 260 6.75 44.62 -30.37
C LEU A 260 7.30 45.87 -31.06
N HIS A 261 8.48 46.33 -30.62
CA HIS A 261 9.14 47.49 -31.21
C HIS A 261 9.61 47.25 -32.64
N LYS A 262 10.12 46.05 -32.91
CA LYS A 262 10.66 45.71 -34.22
C LYS A 262 9.59 45.43 -35.27
N HIS A 263 8.46 44.82 -34.87
CA HIS A 263 7.47 44.30 -35.82
C HIS A 263 6.11 45.00 -35.81
N LEU A 264 5.71 45.68 -34.73
CA LEU A 264 4.35 46.23 -34.56
C LEU A 264 4.35 47.66 -33.95
N PRO A 265 4.88 48.68 -34.65
CA PRO A 265 5.03 50.04 -34.12
C PRO A 265 3.68 50.73 -33.78
N VAL A 266 2.60 50.37 -34.47
CA VAL A 266 1.24 50.89 -34.21
C VAL A 266 0.74 50.46 -32.82
N LEU A 267 1.06 49.24 -32.41
CA LEU A 267 0.63 48.67 -31.13
C LEU A 267 1.31 49.39 -29.95
N ILE A 268 2.55 49.88 -30.14
CA ILE A 268 3.26 50.67 -29.14
C ILE A 268 2.60 52.03 -28.90
N GLY A 269 2.10 52.69 -29.95
CA GLY A 269 1.34 53.94 -29.80
C GLY A 269 0.11 53.75 -28.91
N ILE A 270 -0.55 52.60 -29.00
CA ILE A 270 -1.68 52.22 -28.14
C ILE A 270 -1.20 51.88 -26.72
N GLN A 271 -0.12 51.11 -26.58
CA GLN A 271 0.44 50.76 -25.27
C GLN A 271 0.94 51.99 -24.49
N ASN A 272 1.53 52.99 -25.15
CA ASN A 272 1.97 54.22 -24.51
C ASN A 272 0.78 55.03 -23.99
N ARG A 273 -0.30 55.11 -24.78
CA ARG A 273 -1.57 55.71 -24.33
C ARG A 273 -2.16 54.95 -23.15
N LEU A 274 -2.22 53.61 -23.21
CA LEU A 274 -2.70 52.77 -22.12
C LEU A 274 -1.83 52.90 -20.86
N LYS A 275 -0.50 52.94 -21.00
CA LYS A 275 0.44 53.19 -19.89
C LYS A 275 0.13 54.51 -19.20
N GLN A 276 -0.14 55.56 -19.97
CA GLN A 276 -0.45 56.89 -19.43
C GLN A 276 -1.84 56.92 -18.78
N TRP A 277 -2.84 56.29 -19.39
CA TRP A 277 -4.21 56.21 -18.88
C TRP A 277 -4.34 55.36 -17.61
N THR A 278 -3.52 54.32 -17.49
CA THR A 278 -3.51 53.40 -16.34
C THR A 278 -2.45 53.75 -15.30
N PHE A 279 -1.82 54.93 -15.40
CA PHE A 279 -0.73 55.36 -14.50
C PHE A 279 0.40 54.31 -14.36
N GLY A 280 0.69 53.57 -15.44
CA GLY A 280 1.72 52.53 -15.46
C GLY A 280 1.25 51.16 -14.96
N LEU A 281 -0.01 50.99 -14.54
CA LEU A 281 -0.53 49.71 -14.07
C LEU A 281 -0.57 48.66 -15.17
N TYR A 282 -1.01 49.00 -16.38
CA TYR A 282 -1.06 48.05 -17.51
C TYR A 282 0.29 47.38 -17.81
N PRO A 283 1.40 48.12 -18.07
CA PRO A 283 2.68 47.49 -18.32
C PRO A 283 3.24 46.78 -17.07
N ALA A 284 2.91 47.23 -15.86
CA ALA A 284 3.28 46.51 -14.63
C ALA A 284 2.58 45.15 -14.55
N CYS A 285 1.26 45.09 -14.82
CA CYS A 285 0.50 43.84 -14.84
C CYS A 285 1.05 42.85 -15.87
N ILE A 286 1.33 43.30 -17.11
CA ILE A 286 1.92 42.45 -18.14
C ILE A 286 3.33 41.98 -17.73
N LYS A 287 4.16 42.87 -17.16
CA LYS A 287 5.49 42.52 -16.66
C LYS A 287 5.43 41.43 -15.59
N TYR A 288 4.53 41.55 -14.61
CA TYR A 288 4.40 40.55 -13.55
C TYR A 288 3.74 39.25 -14.03
N LEU A 289 2.80 39.33 -14.98
CA LEU A 289 2.19 38.14 -15.58
C LEU A 289 3.22 37.34 -16.39
N MET A 290 4.04 38.00 -17.20
CA MET A 290 5.14 37.37 -17.93
C MET A 290 6.23 36.84 -16.99
N SER A 291 6.47 37.51 -15.86
CA SER A 291 7.38 37.01 -14.81
C SER A 291 6.95 35.65 -14.24
N GLY A 292 5.66 35.32 -14.28
CA GLY A 292 5.15 34.01 -13.87
C GLY A 292 5.48 32.88 -14.87
N PHE A 293 5.87 33.22 -16.10
CA PHE A 293 6.37 32.27 -17.10
C PHE A 293 7.91 32.23 -17.18
N ASP A 294 8.58 33.21 -16.57
CA ASP A 294 10.04 33.33 -16.46
C ASP A 294 10.61 32.68 -15.18
N VAL A 295 9.90 31.73 -14.57
CA VAL A 295 10.33 31.15 -13.27
C VAL A 295 11.74 30.52 -13.33
N PRO A 296 12.13 29.76 -14.37
CA PRO A 296 13.51 29.26 -14.49
C PRO A 296 14.55 30.39 -14.60
N GLU A 297 14.27 31.45 -15.38
CA GLU A 297 15.14 32.63 -15.49
C GLU A 297 15.29 33.32 -14.14
N LEU A 298 14.17 33.56 -13.47
CA LEU A 298 14.12 34.16 -12.14
C LEU A 298 14.94 33.35 -11.13
N MET A 299 14.79 32.03 -11.12
CA MET A 299 15.55 31.12 -10.26
C MET A 299 17.05 31.19 -10.55
N ALA A 300 17.44 31.11 -11.82
CA ALA A 300 18.85 31.11 -12.21
C ALA A 300 19.54 32.46 -11.96
N VAL A 301 18.88 33.59 -12.28
CA VAL A 301 19.40 34.93 -12.00
C VAL A 301 19.51 35.17 -10.50
N ALA A 302 18.47 34.81 -9.72
CA ALA A 302 18.49 34.92 -8.27
C ALA A 302 19.59 34.05 -7.65
N ARG A 303 19.73 32.80 -8.11
CA ARG A 303 20.81 31.89 -7.70
C ARG A 303 22.19 32.49 -7.99
N SER A 304 22.45 32.97 -9.21
CA SER A 304 23.75 33.58 -9.55
C SER A 304 24.06 34.79 -8.69
N ASN A 305 23.07 35.63 -8.38
CA ASN A 305 23.24 36.77 -7.50
C ASN A 305 23.54 36.35 -6.05
N ILE A 306 22.80 35.37 -5.51
CA ILE A 306 23.03 34.82 -4.16
C ILE A 306 24.43 34.22 -4.07
N CYS A 307 24.87 33.47 -5.07
CA CYS A 307 26.18 32.82 -5.05
C CYS A 307 27.35 33.80 -5.16
N LYS A 308 27.17 34.94 -5.85
CA LYS A 308 28.22 35.97 -5.98
C LYS A 308 28.26 36.94 -4.80
N ASN A 309 27.09 37.37 -4.33
CA ASN A 309 26.95 38.50 -3.41
C ASN A 309 26.37 38.11 -2.04
N GLY A 310 26.09 36.83 -1.81
CA GLY A 310 25.44 36.32 -0.62
C GLY A 310 23.91 36.52 -0.64
N MET A 311 23.23 35.85 0.29
CA MET A 311 21.76 35.93 0.44
C MET A 311 21.27 37.34 0.79
N GLU A 312 22.12 38.16 1.42
CA GLU A 312 21.83 39.56 1.79
C GLU A 312 21.66 40.48 0.57
N SER A 313 22.09 40.04 -0.61
CA SER A 313 21.89 40.78 -1.87
C SER A 313 20.42 40.87 -2.30
N LEU A 314 19.55 39.99 -1.77
CA LEU A 314 18.13 39.98 -2.06
C LEU A 314 17.32 40.65 -0.95
N SER A 315 16.32 41.43 -1.35
CA SER A 315 15.28 41.88 -0.41
C SER A 315 14.51 40.68 0.15
N ARG A 316 13.90 40.83 1.34
CA ARG A 316 13.06 39.77 1.94
C ARG A 316 11.97 39.25 0.99
N ARG A 317 11.37 40.13 0.18
CA ARG A 317 10.41 39.74 -0.85
C ARG A 317 11.07 38.97 -1.99
N GLY A 318 12.28 39.37 -2.39
CA GLY A 318 13.09 38.66 -3.38
C GLY A 318 13.46 37.25 -2.93
N SER A 319 13.91 37.08 -1.68
CA SER A 319 14.19 35.76 -1.10
C SER A 319 12.93 34.89 -1.04
N ALA A 320 11.79 35.46 -0.63
CA ALA A 320 10.52 34.73 -0.62
C ALA A 320 10.09 34.26 -2.02
N ILE A 321 10.24 35.13 -3.04
CA ILE A 321 9.96 34.80 -4.44
C ILE A 321 10.91 33.70 -4.94
N TYR A 322 12.19 33.76 -4.58
CA TYR A 322 13.17 32.73 -4.92
C TYR A 322 12.78 31.36 -4.34
N TYR A 323 12.55 31.27 -3.02
CA TYR A 323 12.16 30.00 -2.40
C TYR A 323 10.81 29.49 -2.89
N ALA A 324 9.84 30.37 -3.16
CA ALA A 324 8.57 29.97 -3.75
C ALA A 324 8.75 29.38 -5.16
N SER A 325 9.63 29.99 -5.96
CA SER A 325 9.96 29.51 -7.30
C SER A 325 10.67 28.14 -7.25
N THR A 326 11.67 28.00 -6.39
CA THR A 326 12.38 26.73 -6.16
C THR A 326 11.45 25.65 -5.64
N PHE A 327 10.56 25.99 -4.71
CA PHE A 327 9.55 25.06 -4.20
C PHE A 327 8.69 24.49 -5.33
N LEU A 328 8.18 25.31 -6.25
CA LEU A 328 7.31 24.85 -7.33
C LEU A 328 7.98 23.75 -8.18
N TYR A 329 9.23 23.96 -8.60
CA TYR A 329 9.96 23.00 -9.41
C TYR A 329 10.40 21.78 -8.61
N PHE A 330 10.91 22.00 -7.40
CA PHE A 330 11.33 20.91 -6.52
C PHE A 330 10.15 20.03 -6.11
N TRP A 331 8.97 20.62 -5.89
CA TRP A 331 7.74 19.89 -5.57
C TRP A 331 7.31 18.98 -6.72
N VAL A 332 7.29 19.48 -7.96
CA VAL A 332 7.00 18.63 -9.14
C VAL A 332 8.01 17.48 -9.27
N LEU A 333 9.28 17.75 -9.02
CA LEU A 333 10.35 16.73 -9.07
C LEU A 333 10.26 15.70 -7.94
N SER A 334 9.92 16.13 -6.71
CA SER A 334 9.95 15.30 -5.51
C SER A 334 8.73 14.44 -5.30
N THR A 335 7.54 14.92 -5.70
CA THR A 335 6.28 14.23 -5.44
C THR A 335 6.22 12.76 -5.87
N PRO A 336 6.68 12.35 -7.08
CA PRO A 336 6.70 10.95 -7.46
C PRO A 336 7.61 10.11 -6.56
N ALA A 337 8.76 10.67 -6.17
CA ALA A 337 9.78 9.96 -5.42
C ALA A 337 9.36 9.74 -3.96
N VAL A 338 8.65 10.69 -3.35
CA VAL A 338 8.14 10.55 -1.97
C VAL A 338 7.18 9.37 -1.88
N ALA A 339 6.22 9.30 -2.80
CA ALA A 339 5.25 8.20 -2.85
C ALA A 339 5.92 6.85 -3.14
N LEU A 340 6.94 6.83 -4.00
CA LEU A 340 7.72 5.61 -4.29
C LEU A 340 8.44 5.10 -3.03
N VAL A 341 9.13 5.97 -2.29
CA VAL A 341 9.83 5.59 -1.05
C VAL A 341 8.85 5.04 -0.01
N PHE A 342 7.69 5.71 0.16
CA PHE A 342 6.68 5.28 1.12
C PHE A 342 5.99 3.96 0.70
N GLY A 343 5.66 3.79 -0.57
CA GLY A 343 5.11 2.54 -1.11
C GLY A 343 6.07 1.36 -0.94
N ASN A 344 7.37 1.57 -1.19
CA ASN A 344 8.41 0.56 -0.93
C ASN A 344 8.55 0.26 0.57
N TYR A 345 8.45 1.27 1.43
CA TYR A 345 8.44 1.09 2.88
C TYR A 345 7.30 0.16 3.32
N LEU A 346 6.06 0.44 2.90
CA LEU A 346 4.91 -0.41 3.23
C LEU A 346 5.09 -1.83 2.70
N HIS A 347 5.55 -1.97 1.44
CA HIS A 347 5.82 -3.26 0.82
C HIS A 347 6.85 -4.10 1.60
N ILE A 348 7.97 -3.49 2.01
CA ILE A 348 9.02 -4.16 2.76
C ILE A 348 8.52 -4.52 4.16
N CYS A 349 7.87 -3.58 4.84
CA CYS A 349 7.31 -3.77 6.17
C CYS A 349 6.31 -4.94 6.24
N ILE A 350 5.38 -5.01 5.30
CA ILE A 350 4.36 -6.06 5.34
C ILE A 350 4.92 -7.44 4.95
N ASN A 351 5.75 -7.53 3.92
CA ASN A 351 6.17 -8.84 3.40
C ASN A 351 7.33 -9.49 4.17
N TRP A 352 8.25 -8.70 4.73
CA TRP A 352 9.41 -9.21 5.45
C TRP A 352 9.28 -9.10 6.97
N PHE A 353 8.58 -8.08 7.46
CA PHE A 353 8.46 -7.82 8.90
C PHE A 353 7.05 -8.07 9.45
N ASN A 354 6.09 -8.41 8.58
CA ASN A 354 4.67 -8.59 8.95
C ASN A 354 4.13 -7.36 9.70
N LEU A 355 4.52 -6.14 9.30
CA LEU A 355 4.11 -4.87 9.90
C LEU A 355 3.09 -4.15 9.01
N HIS A 356 2.37 -3.18 9.56
CA HIS A 356 1.48 -2.29 8.81
C HIS A 356 0.41 -3.03 7.99
N TYR A 357 -0.19 -4.07 8.59
CA TYR A 357 -1.14 -4.92 7.88
C TYR A 357 -2.37 -4.14 7.39
N ASP A 358 -2.80 -3.13 8.15
CA ASP A 358 -3.91 -2.25 7.82
C ASP A 358 -3.46 -1.16 6.84
N GLU A 359 -2.40 -0.40 7.16
CA GLU A 359 -1.92 0.72 6.33
C GLU A 359 -1.47 0.28 4.93
N ALA A 360 -0.82 -0.89 4.82
CA ALA A 360 -0.33 -1.40 3.55
C ALA A 360 -1.42 -1.93 2.61
N PHE A 361 -2.60 -2.29 3.11
CA PHE A 361 -3.71 -2.77 2.27
C PHE A 361 -4.84 -1.73 2.13
N SER A 362 -5.08 -0.92 3.16
CA SER A 362 -5.99 0.23 3.08
C SER A 362 -5.53 1.26 2.04
N SER A 363 -4.21 1.49 1.93
CA SER A 363 -3.64 2.36 0.89
C SER A 363 -3.80 1.83 -0.54
N LEU A 364 -4.02 0.52 -0.72
CA LEU A 364 -4.28 -0.10 -2.02
C LEU A 364 -5.75 -0.10 -2.42
N ARG A 365 -6.67 0.06 -1.45
CA ARG A 365 -8.13 0.10 -1.66
C ARG A 365 -8.66 -1.05 -2.53
N ILE A 366 -8.12 -2.25 -2.31
CA ILE A 366 -8.51 -3.44 -3.09
C ILE A 366 -9.92 -3.85 -2.67
N ALA A 367 -10.92 -3.48 -3.46
CA ALA A 367 -12.33 -3.83 -3.23
C ALA A 367 -12.65 -5.30 -3.57
N ASP A 368 -11.74 -5.97 -4.26
CA ASP A 368 -11.79 -7.38 -4.64
C ASP A 368 -11.79 -8.34 -3.43
N TYR A 369 -11.96 -9.64 -3.70
CA TYR A 369 -11.95 -10.73 -2.72
C TYR A 369 -13.07 -10.65 -1.68
N LYS A 370 -14.33 -10.71 -2.14
CA LYS A 370 -15.51 -10.75 -1.29
C LYS A 370 -15.89 -12.19 -0.94
N ALA A 371 -16.47 -12.38 0.24
CA ALA A 371 -16.94 -13.68 0.68
C ALA A 371 -18.12 -13.58 1.66
N PHE A 372 -18.96 -14.61 1.67
CA PHE A 372 -20.12 -14.79 2.53
C PHE A 372 -20.10 -16.19 3.11
N THR A 373 -20.23 -16.30 4.44
CA THR A 373 -20.37 -17.59 5.12
C THR A 373 -21.84 -17.85 5.40
N GLN A 374 -22.32 -19.02 4.98
CA GLN A 374 -23.66 -19.49 5.26
C GLN A 374 -23.61 -20.63 6.29
N PHE A 375 -24.59 -20.59 7.18
CA PHE A 375 -24.78 -21.54 8.26
C PHE A 375 -26.08 -22.29 8.01
N HIS A 376 -26.00 -23.62 7.99
CA HIS A 376 -27.16 -24.48 7.79
C HIS A 376 -27.19 -25.53 8.91
N ILE A 377 -28.25 -25.52 9.72
CA ILE A 377 -28.49 -26.57 10.71
C ILE A 377 -29.29 -27.65 10.01
N ASN A 378 -28.70 -28.81 9.80
CA ASN A 378 -29.36 -29.91 9.11
C ASN A 378 -30.40 -30.61 10.01
N HIS A 379 -31.13 -31.58 9.46
CA HIS A 379 -32.16 -32.31 10.20
C HIS A 379 -31.63 -33.15 11.38
N GLU A 380 -30.34 -33.52 11.35
CA GLU A 380 -29.67 -34.26 12.43
C GLU A 380 -29.24 -33.32 13.58
N GLY A 381 -29.24 -32.02 13.31
CA GLY A 381 -28.82 -30.96 14.24
C GLY A 381 -27.35 -30.59 14.11
N ASP A 382 -26.64 -31.11 13.10
CA ASP A 382 -25.28 -30.70 12.80
C ASP A 382 -25.29 -29.33 12.10
N LEU A 383 -24.27 -28.53 12.38
CA LEU A 383 -24.07 -27.23 11.77
C LEU A 383 -23.11 -27.36 10.58
N GLU A 384 -23.67 -27.29 9.37
CA GLU A 384 -22.93 -27.18 8.13
C GLU A 384 -22.54 -25.71 7.89
N VAL A 385 -21.26 -25.49 7.66
CA VAL A 385 -20.69 -24.17 7.37
C VAL A 385 -20.07 -24.21 5.98
N TYR A 386 -20.45 -23.27 5.12
CA TYR A 386 -19.88 -23.13 3.79
C TYR A 386 -19.65 -21.66 3.48
N THR A 387 -18.48 -21.37 2.90
CA THR A 387 -18.10 -20.01 2.54
C THR A 387 -17.98 -19.87 1.04
N LEU A 388 -18.80 -18.97 0.50
CA LEU A 388 -18.84 -18.57 -0.90
C LEU A 388 -17.96 -17.34 -1.08
N ALA A 389 -17.15 -17.28 -2.13
CA ALA A 389 -16.28 -16.15 -2.40
C ALA A 389 -16.21 -15.79 -3.88
N VAL A 390 -15.90 -14.53 -4.14
CA VAL A 390 -15.76 -13.91 -5.47
C VAL A 390 -14.43 -13.16 -5.49
N ASP A 391 -13.55 -13.52 -6.43
CA ASP A 391 -12.20 -12.94 -6.49
C ASP A 391 -12.23 -11.49 -7.00
N LYS A 392 -12.98 -11.21 -8.08
CA LYS A 392 -13.11 -9.89 -8.68
C LYS A 392 -14.54 -9.38 -8.56
N VAL A 393 -14.70 -8.17 -8.03
CA VAL A 393 -16.05 -7.59 -7.82
C VAL A 393 -16.41 -6.69 -9.01
N PRO A 394 -17.63 -6.80 -9.56
CA PRO A 394 -18.11 -5.89 -10.60
C PRO A 394 -18.08 -4.44 -10.14
N LYS A 395 -17.51 -3.56 -10.97
CA LYS A 395 -17.51 -2.11 -10.74
C LYS A 395 -18.71 -1.43 -11.35
N GLU A 396 -19.24 -2.00 -12.42
CA GLU A 396 -20.37 -1.48 -13.17
C GLU A 396 -21.54 -2.46 -13.09
N TRP A 397 -22.68 -1.94 -12.68
CA TRP A 397 -23.91 -2.69 -12.48
C TRP A 397 -24.98 -2.14 -13.41
N GLU A 398 -25.71 -3.02 -14.08
CA GLU A 398 -26.87 -2.66 -14.88
C GLU A 398 -28.15 -3.31 -14.33
N LEU A 399 -29.28 -2.68 -14.63
CA LEU A 399 -30.57 -3.24 -14.26
C LEU A 399 -30.76 -4.53 -15.05
N ASP A 400 -31.06 -5.63 -14.37
CA ASP A 400 -31.39 -6.88 -15.03
C ASP A 400 -32.70 -6.71 -15.82
N PRO A 401 -32.69 -6.84 -17.16
CA PRO A 401 -33.90 -6.76 -17.97
C PRO A 401 -34.97 -7.78 -17.57
N GLU A 402 -34.55 -8.94 -17.05
CA GLU A 402 -35.44 -10.04 -16.66
C GLU A 402 -36.10 -9.79 -15.29
N TRP A 403 -35.58 -8.84 -14.51
CA TRP A 403 -36.13 -8.53 -13.18
C TRP A 403 -37.48 -7.81 -13.22
N LYS A 404 -37.75 -7.05 -14.29
CA LYS A 404 -39.06 -6.38 -14.53
C LYS A 404 -39.99 -7.24 -15.40
N GLY A 405 -40.08 -8.54 -15.08
CA GLY A 405 -40.97 -9.49 -15.75
C GLY A 405 -42.39 -9.56 -15.15
N PRO A 406 -43.26 -10.41 -15.72
CA PRO A 406 -44.66 -10.60 -15.27
C PRO A 406 -44.80 -11.12 -13.83
N ASN A 407 -43.73 -11.61 -13.21
CA ASN A 407 -43.69 -12.05 -11.81
C ASN A 407 -43.25 -10.94 -10.84
N SER A 408 -43.47 -9.67 -11.19
CA SER A 408 -43.09 -8.52 -10.35
C SER A 408 -43.81 -8.45 -9.00
N ASP A 409 -44.88 -9.24 -8.82
CA ASP A 409 -45.68 -9.28 -7.61
C ASP A 409 -45.16 -10.30 -6.57
N GLU A 410 -44.27 -11.23 -6.97
CA GLU A 410 -43.64 -12.19 -6.04
C GLU A 410 -42.50 -11.56 -5.25
N LEU A 411 -42.22 -12.05 -4.04
CA LEU A 411 -41.05 -11.62 -3.26
C LEU A 411 -39.77 -11.94 -4.03
N SER A 412 -38.80 -11.02 -4.02
CA SER A 412 -37.57 -11.13 -4.83
C SER A 412 -36.84 -12.47 -4.68
N HIS A 413 -36.71 -12.98 -3.46
CA HIS A 413 -36.02 -14.24 -3.17
C HIS A 413 -36.72 -15.51 -3.70
N LEU A 414 -37.96 -15.41 -4.18
CA LEU A 414 -38.70 -16.53 -4.79
C LEU A 414 -38.64 -16.50 -6.32
N ARG A 415 -38.14 -15.40 -6.90
CA ARG A 415 -38.03 -15.24 -8.35
C ARG A 415 -36.83 -16.02 -8.87
N GLU A 416 -36.89 -16.40 -10.14
CA GLU A 416 -35.77 -17.01 -10.86
C GLU A 416 -34.52 -16.11 -10.86
N ASN A 417 -34.73 -14.80 -11.07
CA ASN A 417 -33.70 -13.76 -10.93
C ASN A 417 -34.00 -12.89 -9.70
N PRO A 418 -33.45 -13.23 -8.52
CA PRO A 418 -33.78 -12.52 -7.29
C PRO A 418 -33.12 -11.13 -7.20
N SER A 419 -31.99 -10.93 -7.87
CA SER A 419 -31.27 -9.65 -7.89
C SER A 419 -31.86 -8.70 -8.92
N GLN A 420 -32.06 -7.44 -8.54
CA GLN A 420 -32.40 -6.37 -9.47
C GLN A 420 -31.24 -5.98 -10.39
N TRP A 421 -30.01 -6.27 -9.95
CA TRP A 421 -28.78 -5.83 -10.58
C TRP A 421 -27.97 -7.04 -11.04
N LYS A 422 -27.38 -6.90 -12.23
CA LYS A 422 -26.40 -7.84 -12.76
C LYS A 422 -25.13 -7.07 -13.16
N ALA A 423 -24.01 -7.78 -13.27
CA ALA A 423 -22.77 -7.14 -13.72
C ALA A 423 -22.93 -6.70 -15.18
N ALA A 424 -22.41 -5.51 -15.52
CA ALA A 424 -22.40 -5.04 -16.92
C ALA A 424 -21.52 -5.95 -17.79
N ALA A 425 -20.40 -6.42 -17.23
CA ALA A 425 -19.50 -7.37 -17.87
C ALA A 425 -19.89 -8.82 -17.49
N SER A 426 -20.19 -9.64 -18.48
CA SER A 426 -20.74 -10.99 -18.26
C SER A 426 -19.77 -11.99 -17.63
N ASP A 427 -18.47 -11.70 -17.71
CA ASP A 427 -17.34 -12.43 -17.14
C ASP A 427 -17.07 -12.04 -15.67
N GLU A 428 -17.55 -10.87 -15.24
CA GLU A 428 -17.50 -10.43 -13.84
C GLU A 428 -18.75 -10.84 -13.04
N GLU A 429 -19.76 -11.45 -13.69
CA GLU A 429 -21.03 -11.83 -13.05
C GLU A 429 -20.80 -12.73 -11.81
N PRO A 430 -21.16 -12.27 -10.59
CA PRO A 430 -20.88 -13.00 -9.35
C PRO A 430 -21.46 -14.41 -9.35
N LEU A 431 -22.62 -14.63 -9.97
CA LEU A 431 -23.24 -15.96 -10.04
C LEU A 431 -22.43 -16.97 -10.88
N LYS A 432 -21.57 -16.50 -11.80
CA LYS A 432 -20.69 -17.36 -12.61
C LYS A 432 -19.30 -17.53 -11.99
N THR A 433 -18.83 -16.53 -11.26
CA THR A 433 -17.48 -16.46 -10.71
C THR A 433 -17.40 -16.96 -9.26
N VAL A 434 -18.54 -17.08 -8.57
CA VAL A 434 -18.61 -17.53 -7.18
C VAL A 434 -18.08 -18.96 -7.03
N LYS A 435 -17.26 -19.16 -6.00
CA LYS A 435 -16.68 -20.46 -5.65
C LYS A 435 -16.84 -20.74 -4.15
N ILE A 436 -16.93 -22.00 -3.79
CA ILE A 436 -16.85 -22.43 -2.40
C ILE A 436 -15.36 -22.50 -2.02
N ILE A 437 -14.93 -21.70 -1.06
CA ILE A 437 -13.53 -21.65 -0.60
C ILE A 437 -13.30 -22.51 0.65
N ASP A 438 -14.36 -22.85 1.37
CA ASP A 438 -14.30 -23.66 2.58
C ASP A 438 -15.65 -24.31 2.86
N LYS A 439 -15.62 -25.53 3.40
CA LYS A 439 -16.78 -26.30 3.81
C LYS A 439 -16.40 -27.22 4.96
N PHE A 440 -17.07 -27.09 6.09
CA PHE A 440 -16.89 -27.98 7.25
C PHE A 440 -18.20 -28.17 8.01
N VAL A 441 -18.24 -29.22 8.83
CA VAL A 441 -19.41 -29.59 9.63
C VAL A 441 -19.02 -29.62 11.10
N ILE A 442 -19.84 -29.00 11.94
CA ILE A 442 -19.74 -29.09 13.39
C ILE A 442 -20.84 -30.05 13.86
N PRO A 443 -20.50 -31.25 14.35
CA PRO A 443 -21.50 -32.22 14.75
C PRO A 443 -22.24 -31.75 16.00
N ARG A 444 -23.50 -32.14 16.11
CA ARG A 444 -24.28 -31.99 17.33
C ARG A 444 -23.62 -32.77 18.46
N THR A 445 -23.47 -32.13 19.62
CA THR A 445 -23.09 -32.86 20.84
C THR A 445 -24.19 -33.87 21.17
N ARG A 446 -23.89 -35.17 21.10
CA ARG A 446 -24.77 -36.22 21.60
C ARG A 446 -24.63 -36.27 23.12
N GLU A 447 -25.75 -36.27 23.82
CA GLU A 447 -25.75 -36.65 25.24
C GLU A 447 -25.56 -38.16 25.26
N ASP A 448 -24.38 -38.63 25.69
CA ASP A 448 -24.25 -40.03 26.08
C ASP A 448 -25.10 -40.21 27.34
N SER A 449 -26.28 -40.82 27.17
CA SER A 449 -27.08 -41.31 28.29
C SER A 449 -26.26 -42.35 29.07
N PRO A 450 -26.19 -42.30 30.41
CA PRO A 450 -25.32 -43.19 31.21
C PRO A 450 -25.73 -44.67 31.25
N ASP A 451 -26.65 -45.12 30.41
CA ASP A 451 -27.26 -46.45 30.50
C ASP A 451 -27.14 -47.15 29.14
N ASP A 452 -25.97 -47.72 28.86
CA ASP A 452 -25.85 -48.99 28.15
C ASP A 452 -24.40 -49.50 28.21
N THR A 453 -23.98 -49.89 29.41
CA THR A 453 -22.95 -50.93 29.56
C THR A 453 -23.61 -52.21 30.04
N SER A 454 -24.29 -52.89 29.12
CA SER A 454 -24.45 -54.34 29.22
C SER A 454 -23.57 -54.98 28.15
N GLY A 455 -22.62 -55.78 28.60
CA GLY A 455 -21.52 -56.27 27.77
C GLY A 455 -21.97 -57.21 26.67
N THR A 456 -21.23 -57.18 25.57
CA THR A 456 -21.04 -58.37 24.76
C THR A 456 -19.63 -58.32 24.18
N ALA A 457 -18.80 -59.24 24.66
CA ALA A 457 -17.51 -59.55 24.09
C ALA A 457 -17.71 -60.35 22.80
N THR A 458 -17.05 -59.96 21.72
CA THR A 458 -16.70 -60.81 20.56
C THR A 458 -15.70 -60.02 19.71
N GLU A 459 -14.41 -60.33 19.83
CA GLU A 459 -13.62 -61.22 18.95
C GLU A 459 -12.87 -60.45 17.86
N VAL A 460 -11.55 -60.66 17.87
CA VAL A 460 -10.57 -60.21 16.88
C VAL A 460 -10.58 -61.16 15.68
N PRO A 461 -10.52 -60.63 14.46
CA PRO A 461 -9.62 -61.17 13.43
C PRO A 461 -8.80 -60.01 12.81
N GLY A 462 -7.49 -60.08 12.65
CA GLY A 462 -6.76 -61.07 11.85
C GLY A 462 -6.04 -60.30 10.74
N THR A 463 -4.75 -60.04 10.96
CA THR A 463 -3.82 -59.34 10.07
C THR A 463 -3.42 -60.24 8.91
N GLU A 464 -3.77 -59.92 7.67
CA GLU A 464 -3.03 -60.33 6.45
C GLU A 464 -3.68 -59.80 5.15
N GLN A 465 -3.61 -58.50 4.88
CA GLN A 465 -3.79 -57.98 3.51
C GLN A 465 -3.33 -56.51 3.42
N ASN A 466 -2.03 -56.24 3.35
CA ASN A 466 -1.54 -54.87 3.12
C ASN A 466 -0.12 -54.77 2.53
N SER A 467 0.37 -55.79 1.81
CA SER A 467 1.72 -55.75 1.21
C SER A 467 1.75 -55.67 -0.33
N LEU A 468 0.60 -55.56 -1.00
CA LEU A 468 0.50 -55.51 -2.46
C LEU A 468 0.05 -54.16 -3.04
N ASP A 469 -0.53 -53.26 -2.22
CA ASP A 469 -1.03 -51.96 -2.69
C ASP A 469 -0.02 -50.81 -2.58
N GLU A 470 0.97 -50.89 -1.68
CA GLU A 470 2.02 -49.86 -1.55
C GLU A 470 2.99 -49.78 -2.74
N LYS A 471 3.11 -50.86 -3.54
CA LYS A 471 3.98 -50.85 -4.72
C LYS A 471 3.34 -50.24 -5.96
N LYS A 472 2.00 -50.20 -6.06
CA LYS A 472 1.29 -49.61 -7.21
C LYS A 472 1.04 -48.10 -7.09
N GLN A 473 1.13 -47.55 -5.88
CA GLN A 473 0.95 -46.10 -5.65
C GLN A 473 2.22 -45.29 -6.00
N LYS A 474 3.41 -45.85 -5.77
CA LYS A 474 4.69 -45.18 -6.04
C LYS A 474 5.06 -45.03 -7.53
N GLU A 475 4.50 -45.84 -8.44
CA GLU A 475 4.74 -45.68 -9.88
C GLU A 475 3.78 -44.66 -10.54
N LYS A 476 2.64 -44.34 -9.90
CA LYS A 476 1.69 -43.33 -10.41
C LYS A 476 2.10 -41.89 -10.08
N GLU A 477 2.74 -41.64 -8.93
CA GLU A 477 3.19 -40.29 -8.55
C GLU A 477 4.32 -39.75 -9.44
N THR A 478 5.25 -40.61 -9.86
CA THR A 478 6.39 -40.18 -10.69
C THR A 478 6.01 -39.78 -12.12
N THR A 479 4.88 -40.28 -12.62
CA THR A 479 4.40 -39.99 -13.99
C THR A 479 3.60 -38.68 -14.04
N LEU A 480 2.93 -38.30 -12.95
CA LEU A 480 2.15 -37.06 -12.84
C LEU A 480 3.03 -35.81 -12.63
N GLU A 481 4.19 -35.94 -11.99
CA GLU A 481 5.13 -34.82 -11.81
C GLU A 481 5.83 -34.39 -13.12
N THR A 482 5.95 -35.28 -14.11
CA THR A 482 6.62 -34.96 -15.38
C THR A 482 5.68 -34.25 -16.37
N GLU A 483 4.40 -34.61 -16.38
CA GLU A 483 3.36 -33.95 -17.20
C GLU A 483 2.94 -32.58 -16.62
N GLY A 484 2.99 -32.42 -15.29
CA GLY A 484 2.70 -31.13 -14.63
C GLY A 484 3.72 -30.04 -14.94
N LYS A 485 4.99 -30.39 -15.16
CA LYS A 485 6.04 -29.41 -15.50
C LYS A 485 5.95 -28.90 -16.93
N THR A 486 5.55 -29.74 -17.88
CA THR A 486 5.48 -29.37 -19.31
C THR A 486 4.27 -28.47 -19.61
N ASN A 487 3.16 -28.64 -18.88
CA ASN A 487 1.99 -27.76 -19.02
C ASN A 487 2.23 -26.36 -18.43
N VAL A 488 2.95 -26.24 -17.31
CA VAL A 488 3.23 -24.94 -16.68
C VAL A 488 4.14 -24.06 -17.56
N ASP A 489 5.13 -24.65 -18.23
CA ASP A 489 6.02 -23.90 -19.13
C ASP A 489 5.29 -23.41 -20.40
N GLN A 490 4.24 -24.10 -20.85
CA GLN A 490 3.42 -23.67 -21.99
C GLN A 490 2.43 -22.55 -21.63
N THR A 491 1.87 -22.55 -20.40
CA THR A 491 0.98 -21.47 -19.95
C THR A 491 1.74 -20.17 -19.70
N VAL A 492 2.97 -20.25 -19.20
CA VAL A 492 3.83 -19.06 -18.98
C VAL A 492 4.23 -18.42 -20.31
N ALA A 493 4.53 -19.22 -21.34
CA ALA A 493 4.82 -18.70 -22.68
C ALA A 493 3.60 -18.06 -23.36
N ALA A 494 2.38 -18.53 -23.06
CA ALA A 494 1.15 -17.96 -23.62
C ALA A 494 0.78 -16.61 -22.97
N GLU A 495 0.99 -16.44 -21.66
CA GLU A 495 0.76 -15.16 -20.97
C GLU A 495 1.76 -14.08 -21.40
N GLU A 496 3.03 -14.43 -21.66
CA GLU A 496 4.03 -13.47 -22.17
C GLU A 496 3.73 -13.00 -23.60
N ILE A 497 3.16 -13.86 -24.45
CA ILE A 497 2.78 -13.48 -25.83
C ILE A 497 1.57 -12.54 -25.82
N GLN A 498 0.60 -12.79 -24.93
CA GLN A 498 -0.59 -11.94 -24.78
C GLN A 498 -0.24 -10.55 -24.23
N GLU A 499 0.72 -10.46 -23.32
CA GLU A 499 1.20 -9.17 -22.77
C GLU A 499 2.01 -8.35 -23.80
N VAL A 500 2.67 -9.01 -24.77
CA VAL A 500 3.38 -8.34 -25.87
C VAL A 500 2.42 -7.84 -26.96
N GLU A 501 1.35 -8.58 -27.25
CA GLU A 501 0.30 -8.15 -28.20
C GLU A 501 -0.51 -6.96 -27.66
N GLU A 502 -0.82 -6.93 -26.36
CA GLU A 502 -1.47 -5.79 -25.70
C GLU A 502 -0.61 -4.52 -25.81
N ARG A 503 0.70 -4.62 -25.53
CA ARG A 503 1.64 -3.50 -25.68
C ARG A 503 1.82 -3.01 -27.12
N GLN A 504 1.59 -3.85 -28.14
CA GLN A 504 1.63 -3.43 -29.54
C GLN A 504 0.32 -2.77 -30.01
N SER A 505 -0.79 -3.08 -29.37
CA SER A 505 -2.10 -2.46 -29.63
C SER A 505 -2.24 -1.06 -29.02
N GLU A 506 -1.57 -0.80 -27.88
CA GLU A 506 -1.58 0.52 -27.21
C GLU A 506 -0.56 1.51 -27.81
N ALA A 507 0.34 1.03 -28.67
CA ALA A 507 1.38 1.84 -29.33
C ALA A 507 1.07 2.21 -30.79
N LYS A 508 -0.14 1.88 -31.29
CA LYS A 508 -0.71 2.35 -32.57
C LYS A 508 -1.90 3.24 -32.29
#